data_AF-A0AA40VMX9-F1
#
_entry.id   AF-A0AA40VMX9-F1
#
_cell.length_a   1.000
_cell.length_b   1.000
_cell.length_c   1.000
_cell.angle_alpha   90.00
_cell.angle_beta   90.00
_cell.angle_gamma   90.00
#
_symmetry.space_group_name_H-M   'P 1'
#
loop_
_entity.id
_entity.type
_entity.pdbx_description
1 polymer ?
#
loop_
_entity_poly.entity_id
_entity_poly.type
_entity_poly.pdbx_seq_one_letter_code
_entity_poly.pdbx_strand_id
1 'polypeptide(L)' 'MSQTTTTIRITRATRDILNDLAARRGESLTDTVARGARLLEQEAIGRDLSAPLRDDELAWLDADAG' A
#
# COMPACT_ATOMS: atom_id res chain seq x y z
N MET A 1 -0.95 23.47 -1.22
CA MET A 1 0.18 22.66 -0.71
C MET A 1 1.12 22.41 -1.88
N SER A 2 2.37 22.84 -1.82
CA SER A 2 3.31 22.63 -2.93
C SER A 2 3.75 21.16 -2.92
N GLN A 3 3.57 20.44 -4.02
CA GLN A 3 4.03 19.05 -4.12
C GLN A 3 5.56 19.05 -4.29
N THR A 4 6.28 18.61 -3.26
CA THR A 4 7.71 18.35 -3.36
C THR A 4 7.94 17.17 -4.30
N THR A 5 8.60 17.40 -5.43
CA THR A 5 8.97 16.33 -6.37
C THR A 5 10.33 15.77 -5.99
N THR A 6 10.47 14.45 -6.04
CA THR A 6 11.73 13.73 -5.83
C THR A 6 12.01 12.82 -7.01
N THR A 7 13.28 12.72 -7.42
CA THR A 7 13.70 11.84 -8.51
C THR A 7 14.25 10.54 -7.95
N ILE A 8 13.71 9.40 -8.41
CA ILE A 8 14.21 8.06 -8.10
C ILE A 8 14.83 7.42 -9.34
N ARG A 9 15.86 6.59 -9.15
CA ARG A 9 16.49 5.84 -10.23
C ARG A 9 15.93 4.43 -10.28
N ILE A 10 15.43 4.04 -11.45
CA ILE A 10 14.87 2.71 -11.71
C ILE A 10 15.46 2.14 -13.00
N THR A 11 15.30 0.84 -13.21
CA THR A 11 15.68 0.22 -14.49
C THR A 11 14.72 0.66 -15.60
N ARG A 12 15.17 0.59 -16.86
CA ARG A 12 14.29 0.86 -18.01
C ARG A 12 13.11 -0.11 -18.06
N ALA A 13 13.35 -1.39 -17.79
CA ALA A 13 12.30 -2.41 -17.74
C ALA A 13 11.21 -2.05 -16.70
N THR A 14 11.60 -1.63 -15.50
CA THR A 14 10.65 -1.18 -14.47
C THR A 14 9.85 0.02 -14.94
N ARG A 15 10.51 1.02 -15.54
CA ARG A 15 9.82 2.20 -16.08
C ARG A 15 8.80 1.81 -17.15
N ASP A 16 9.15 0.89 -18.05
CA ASP A 16 8.29 0.49 -19.16
C ASP A 16 7.04 -0.27 -18.66
N ILE A 17 7.20 -1.12 -17.63
CA ILE A 17 6.07 -1.76 -16.93
C ILE A 17 5.14 -0.70 -16.31
N LEU A 18 5.71 0.29 -15.61
CA LEU A 18 4.90 1.32 -14.97
C LEU A 18 4.17 2.20 -16.00
N ASN A 19 4.81 2.49 -17.13
CA ASN A 19 4.18 3.24 -18.23
C ASN A 19 3.03 2.46 -18.87
N ASP A 20 3.19 1.16 -19.12
CA ASP A 20 2.09 0.32 -19.62
C ASP A 20 0.92 0.29 -18.63
N LEU A 21 1.23 0.15 -17.33
CA LEU A 21 0.23 0.13 -16.28
C LEU A 21 -0.57 1.44 -16.19
N ALA A 22 0.13 2.58 -16.31
CA ALA A 22 -0.45 3.91 -16.32
C ALA A 22 -1.34 4.10 -17.56
N ALA A 23 -0.85 3.73 -18.75
CA ALA A 23 -1.58 3.83 -20.01
C ALA A 23 -2.87 3.00 -19.99
N ARG A 24 -2.80 1.75 -19.50
CA ARG A 24 -3.97 0.87 -19.38
C ARG A 24 -5.06 1.41 -18.45
N ARG A 25 -4.71 2.27 -17.49
CA ARG A 25 -5.64 2.90 -16.54
C ARG A 25 -6.04 4.32 -16.91
N GLY A 26 -5.42 4.91 -17.93
CA GLY A 26 -5.62 6.33 -18.25
C GLY A 26 -5.14 7.26 -17.13
N GLU A 27 -4.14 6.84 -16.35
CA GLU A 27 -3.58 7.60 -15.21
C GLU A 27 -2.17 8.09 -15.52
N SER A 28 -1.67 9.06 -14.75
CA SER A 28 -0.26 9.46 -14.86
C SER A 28 0.65 8.41 -14.22
N LEU A 29 1.94 8.43 -14.61
CA LEU A 29 2.96 7.59 -13.96
C LEU A 29 3.06 7.90 -12.45
N THR A 30 2.94 9.16 -12.06
CA THR A 30 2.97 9.58 -10.65
C THR A 30 1.79 9.00 -9.87
N ASP A 31 0.58 9.07 -10.42
CA ASP A 31 -0.62 8.51 -9.78
C ASP A 31 -0.52 6.99 -9.65
N THR A 32 0.03 6.34 -10.69
CA THR A 32 0.28 4.90 -10.70
C THR A 32 1.25 4.49 -9.58
N VAL A 33 2.34 5.25 -9.40
CA VAL A 33 3.32 5.00 -8.33
C VAL A 33 2.70 5.25 -6.95
N ALA A 34 1.96 6.36 -6.78
CA ALA A 34 1.31 6.67 -5.51
C ALA A 34 0.27 5.61 -5.11
N ARG A 35 -0.52 5.14 -6.09
CA ARG A 35 -1.47 4.03 -5.90
C ARG A 35 -0.76 2.73 -5.56
N GLY A 36 0.33 2.41 -6.25
CA GLY A 36 1.15 1.23 -5.98
C GLY A 36 1.70 1.24 -4.56
N ALA A 37 2.28 2.36 -4.11
CA ALA A 37 2.77 2.52 -2.74
C ALA A 37 1.66 2.29 -1.71
N ARG A 38 0.49 2.89 -1.92
CA ARG A 38 -0.66 2.72 -1.03
C ARG A 38 -1.14 1.26 -0.96
N LEU A 39 -1.15 0.54 -2.08
CA LEU A 39 -1.54 -0.88 -2.09
C LEU A 39 -0.54 -1.74 -1.32
N LEU A 40 0.75 -1.44 -1.39
CA LEU A 40 1.78 -2.15 -0.61
C LEU A 40 1.63 -1.90 0.90
N GLU A 41 1.31 -0.67 1.29
CA GLU A 41 0.97 -0.34 2.69
C GLU A 41 -0.29 -1.09 3.15
N GLN A 42 -1.33 -1.10 2.32
CA GLN A 42 -2.57 -1.81 2.62
C GLN A 42 -2.35 -3.33 2.71
N GLU A 43 -1.49 -3.90 1.88
CA GLU A 43 -1.12 -5.31 1.96
C GLU A 43 -0.41 -5.62 3.28
N ALA A 44 0.51 -4.76 3.73
CA ALA A 44 1.19 -4.93 5.01
C ALA A 44 0.20 -4.88 6.19
N ILE A 45 -0.72 -3.91 6.18
CA ILE A 45 -1.80 -3.80 7.18
C ILE A 45 -2.69 -5.05 7.14
N GLY A 46 -3.09 -5.50 5.95
CA GLY A 46 -3.95 -6.67 5.80
C GLY A 46 -3.31 -7.94 6.36
N ARG A 47 -1.99 -8.10 6.20
CA ARG A 47 -1.25 -9.22 6.82
C ARG A 47 -1.27 -9.13 8.34
N ASP A 48 -1.04 -7.95 8.90
CA ASP A 48 -1.07 -7.71 10.35
C ASP A 48 -2.45 -8.00 10.95
N LEU A 49 -3.50 -7.47 10.34
CA LEU A 49 -4.90 -7.71 10.75
C LEU A 49 -5.34 -9.18 10.60
N SER A 50 -4.69 -9.95 9.73
CA SER A 50 -4.98 -11.38 9.55
C SER A 50 -4.27 -12.28 10.55
N ALA A 51 -3.35 -11.73 11.36
CA ALA A 51 -2.71 -12.49 12.41
C ALA A 51 -3.74 -12.90 13.48
N PRO A 52 -3.67 -14.12 14.01
CA PRO A 52 -4.48 -14.50 15.17
C PRO A 52 -4.27 -13.50 16.31
N LEU A 53 -5.37 -13.08 16.94
CA LEU A 53 -5.31 -12.25 18.15
C LEU A 53 -4.51 -12.98 19.22
N ARG A 54 -3.69 -12.23 19.96
CA ARG A 54 -2.95 -12.75 21.10
C ARG A 54 -3.93 -12.99 22.26
N ASP A 55 -3.56 -13.90 23.17
CA ASP A 55 -4.42 -14.26 24.30
C ASP A 55 -4.81 -13.05 25.18
N ASP A 56 -3.92 -12.05 25.30
CA ASP A 56 -4.18 -10.79 26.01
C ASP A 56 -5.17 -9.88 25.28
N GLU A 57 -5.23 -9.95 23.95
CA GLU A 57 -6.18 -9.19 23.12
C GLU A 57 -7.56 -9.84 23.10
N LEU A 58 -7.61 -11.18 23.11
CA LEU A 58 -8.85 -11.94 23.30
C LEU A 58 -9.46 -11.71 24.68
N ALA A 59 -8.64 -11.71 25.73
CA ALA A 59 -9.11 -11.45 27.10
C ALA A 59 -9.75 -10.05 27.24
N TRP A 60 -9.32 -9.06 26.45
CA TRP A 60 -9.94 -7.74 26.42
C TRP A 60 -11.30 -7.75 25.70
N LEU A 61 -11.48 -8.56 24.65
CA LEU A 61 -12.77 -8.74 23.97
C LEU A 61 -13.80 -9.45 24.85
N ASP A 62 -13.37 -10.44 25.64
CA ASP A 62 -14.25 -11.18 26.56
C ASP A 62 -14.64 -10.33 27.80
N ALA A 63 -13.86 -9.30 28.13
CA ALA A 63 -14.09 -8.44 29.28
C ALA A 63 -15.26 -7.43 29.09
N ASP A 64 -15.68 -7.17 27.85
CA ASP A 64 -16.81 -6.25 27.53
C ASP A 64 -18.15 -7.01 27.32
N ALA A 65 -18.14 -8.33 27.48
CA ALA A 65 -19.32 -9.20 27.34
C ALA A 65 -19.99 -9.58 28.69
N GLY A 66 -19.58 -8.94 29.80
CA GLY A 66 -20.04 -9.23 31.17
C GLY A 66 -20.85 -8.11 31.82
#